data_AF-A0A2D5T0U8-F1
#
_entry.id   AF-A0A2D5T0U8-F1
#
_cell.length_a   1.000
_cell.length_b   1.000
_cell.length_c   1.000
_cell.angle_alpha   90.00
_cell.angle_beta   90.00
_cell.angle_gamma   90.00
#
_symmetry.space_group_name_H-M   'P 1'
#
loop_
_entity.id
_entity.type
_entity.pdbx_description
1 polymer ?
#
loop_
_entity_poly.entity_id
_entity_poly.type
_entity_poly.pdbx_seq_one_letter_code
_entity_poly.pdbx_strand_id
1 'polypeptide(L)'
;MLIRLALIWITAFTSAAFAFQSNLSEAQCARFFKEYQSISKKMNTSSGDDLQSLGNRYGRLQERLEAFCQNTPYSTKKNAQQQQNTSHTEPEKIILFSDEAKQLAWEGFYSAPSYCLKKPLSSVNKLRCNNELERFQQLFEQQWQQNTKFTNKRSEEDITHSEQGVEKSKPQENSIESTSDEQRLLTKPIQNTVEQPVKQAPPVIDYSQEQYQHTTGLDTLFVYIEDYLYLLILLLIVLLSLRFIVPMAKRLFTKHFSYIAVNKYLMKHLPVSEYTLYSKISLPIPGGMADIDELILSPYGIFVLTCQPQTGRIYADTTSEVWTEQLGKNRSNFNNPCRQLPLKITGVKQLFGLEEHIQGLVVFDQEADFRTNMPSNVFQTGQLLAKIEHYEERVFTQEQISHFVLLLSEYKPSNPFKDMMSKLGQKKQPQSEWDT
;
A
#
# COMPACT_ATOMS: atom_id res chain seq x y z
N MET A 1 -14.18 15.59 -47.41
CA MET A 1 -15.24 14.71 -46.85
C MET A 1 -14.74 13.30 -46.53
N LEU A 2 -14.15 12.57 -47.50
CA LEU A 2 -13.66 11.18 -47.36
C LEU A 2 -12.88 10.84 -46.06
N ILE A 3 -11.98 11.72 -45.61
CA ILE A 3 -11.17 11.50 -44.38
C ILE A 3 -12.05 11.28 -43.13
N ARG A 4 -13.24 11.91 -43.05
CA ARG A 4 -14.15 11.71 -41.90
C ARG A 4 -14.87 10.36 -41.92
N LEU A 5 -15.01 9.70 -43.07
CA LEU A 5 -15.59 8.36 -43.16
C LEU A 5 -14.58 7.28 -42.75
N ALA A 6 -13.30 7.45 -43.08
CA ALA A 6 -12.23 6.53 -42.67
C ALA A 6 -12.09 6.42 -41.14
N LEU A 7 -12.21 7.54 -40.43
CA LEU A 7 -12.13 7.56 -38.96
C LEU A 7 -13.28 6.80 -38.27
N ILE A 8 -14.49 6.82 -38.86
CA ILE A 8 -15.67 6.12 -38.30
C ILE A 8 -15.51 4.59 -38.42
N TRP A 9 -14.87 4.10 -39.49
CA TRP A 9 -14.58 2.68 -39.67
C TRP A 9 -13.54 2.14 -38.67
N ILE A 10 -12.58 2.97 -38.25
CA ILE A 10 -11.56 2.58 -37.26
C ILE A 10 -12.18 2.44 -35.86
N THR A 11 -13.17 3.27 -35.51
CA THR A 11 -13.87 3.19 -34.22
C THR A 11 -14.84 2.01 -34.08
N ALA A 12 -15.12 1.26 -35.15
CA ALA A 12 -16.13 0.20 -35.16
C ALA A 12 -15.60 -1.20 -34.79
N PHE A 13 -14.28 -1.40 -34.65
CA PHE A 13 -13.68 -2.75 -34.53
C PHE A 13 -12.86 -3.01 -33.26
N THR A 14 -12.81 -2.07 -32.30
CA THR A 14 -12.05 -2.21 -31.04
C THR A 14 -12.94 -2.51 -29.83
N SER A 15 -13.96 -3.35 -30.00
CA SER A 15 -14.79 -3.90 -28.89
C SER A 15 -14.52 -5.39 -28.63
N ALA A 16 -13.35 -5.90 -29.04
CA ALA A 16 -12.82 -7.18 -28.59
C ALA A 16 -11.88 -6.94 -27.39
N ALA A 17 -12.42 -6.99 -26.17
CA ALA A 17 -11.63 -6.98 -24.96
C ALA A 17 -10.87 -8.31 -24.84
N PHE A 18 -9.70 -8.39 -25.47
CA PHE A 18 -8.76 -9.50 -25.31
C PHE A 18 -8.20 -9.51 -23.88
N ALA A 19 -8.99 -10.07 -22.95
CA ALA A 19 -8.52 -10.44 -21.63
C ALA A 19 -7.38 -11.44 -21.80
N PHE A 20 -6.15 -10.95 -21.68
CA PHE A 20 -4.94 -11.70 -22.02
C PHE A 20 -4.57 -12.70 -20.90
N GLN A 21 -5.50 -13.63 -20.62
CA GLN A 21 -5.27 -14.78 -19.75
C GLN A 21 -4.11 -15.59 -20.31
N SER A 22 -2.92 -15.37 -19.77
CA SER A 22 -1.69 -16.07 -20.15
C SER A 22 -1.71 -17.51 -19.62
N ASN A 23 -2.54 -18.34 -20.26
CA ASN A 23 -2.68 -19.76 -19.95
C ASN A 23 -1.30 -20.42 -19.97
N LEU A 24 -1.00 -21.19 -18.93
CA LEU A 24 0.24 -21.97 -18.84
C LEU A 24 0.15 -23.17 -19.79
N SER A 25 1.30 -23.71 -20.23
CA SER A 25 1.28 -24.91 -21.07
C SER A 25 0.80 -26.12 -20.26
N GLU A 26 0.14 -27.08 -20.92
CA GLU A 26 -0.45 -28.24 -20.26
C GLU A 26 0.58 -29.03 -19.41
N ALA A 27 1.81 -29.18 -19.91
CA ALA A 27 2.91 -29.79 -19.16
C ALA A 27 3.33 -28.99 -17.90
N GLN A 28 3.20 -27.67 -17.90
CA GLN A 28 3.43 -26.84 -16.71
C GLN A 28 2.27 -27.00 -15.71
N CYS A 29 1.02 -27.00 -16.19
CA CYS A 29 -0.16 -27.26 -15.37
C CYS A 29 -0.10 -28.66 -14.71
N ALA A 30 0.26 -29.70 -15.47
CA ALA A 30 0.46 -31.06 -14.96
C ALA A 30 1.54 -31.11 -13.85
N ARG A 31 2.65 -30.38 -14.02
CA ARG A 31 3.72 -30.27 -13.01
C ARG A 31 3.22 -29.60 -11.73
N PHE A 32 2.52 -28.46 -11.83
CA PHE A 32 1.98 -27.76 -10.65
C PHE A 32 0.88 -28.57 -9.95
N PHE A 33 0.05 -29.31 -10.69
CA PHE A 33 -0.97 -30.20 -10.13
C PHE A 33 -0.36 -31.39 -9.38
N LYS A 34 0.70 -32.00 -9.93
CA LYS A 34 1.47 -33.05 -9.24
C LYS A 34 2.14 -32.52 -7.97
N GLU A 35 2.66 -31.29 -7.99
CA GLU A 35 3.22 -30.64 -6.80
C GLU A 35 2.12 -30.37 -5.73
N TYR A 36 0.99 -29.80 -6.13
CA TYR A 36 -0.19 -29.55 -5.30
C TYR A 36 -0.70 -30.83 -4.59
N GLN A 37 -0.87 -31.94 -5.34
CA GLN A 37 -1.22 -33.24 -4.75
C GLN A 37 -0.16 -33.75 -3.76
N SER A 38 1.13 -33.55 -4.06
CA SER A 38 2.21 -34.00 -3.17
C SER A 38 2.24 -33.23 -1.85
N ILE A 39 1.95 -31.92 -1.87
CA ILE A 39 1.86 -31.07 -0.67
C ILE A 39 0.59 -31.41 0.11
N SER A 40 -0.53 -31.66 -0.57
CA SER A 40 -1.76 -32.15 0.07
C SER A 40 -1.57 -33.43 0.88
N LYS A 41 -0.64 -34.30 0.47
CA LYS A 41 -0.26 -35.50 1.23
C LYS A 41 0.66 -35.17 2.40
N LYS A 42 1.66 -34.30 2.22
CA LYS A 42 2.60 -33.89 3.28
C LYS A 42 1.91 -33.13 4.43
N MET A 43 0.92 -32.29 4.14
CA MET A 43 0.15 -31.58 5.18
C MET A 43 -0.64 -32.52 6.12
N ASN A 44 -0.90 -33.77 5.74
CA ASN A 44 -1.51 -34.77 6.64
C ASN A 44 -0.49 -35.37 7.64
N THR A 45 0.79 -35.03 7.53
CA THR A 45 1.91 -35.64 8.30
C THR A 45 2.87 -34.59 8.88
N SER A 46 2.50 -33.30 8.85
CA SER A 46 3.33 -32.18 9.30
C SER A 46 2.54 -31.28 10.25
N SER A 47 3.22 -30.69 11.22
CA SER A 47 2.65 -29.83 12.28
C SER A 47 3.51 -28.57 12.48
N GLY A 48 2.95 -27.54 13.12
CA GLY A 48 3.68 -26.29 13.42
C GLY A 48 4.10 -25.51 12.16
N ASP A 49 5.26 -24.88 12.21
CA ASP A 49 5.80 -23.99 11.15
C ASP A 49 5.87 -24.68 9.77
N ASP A 50 6.17 -25.98 9.75
CA ASP A 50 6.18 -26.79 8.52
C ASP A 50 4.78 -26.88 7.90
N LEU A 51 3.73 -27.03 8.71
CA LEU A 51 2.33 -27.03 8.25
C LEU A 51 1.92 -25.65 7.72
N GLN A 52 2.34 -24.55 8.37
CA GLN A 52 2.10 -23.19 7.88
C GLN A 52 2.83 -22.92 6.56
N SER A 53 4.10 -23.35 6.45
CA SER A 53 4.92 -23.25 5.24
C SER A 53 4.31 -24.05 4.06
N LEU A 54 3.89 -25.28 4.32
CA LEU A 54 3.19 -26.13 3.34
C LEU A 54 1.83 -25.55 2.95
N GLY A 55 1.06 -25.01 3.90
CA GLY A 55 -0.23 -24.36 3.65
C GLY A 55 -0.11 -23.12 2.75
N ASN A 56 0.85 -22.24 3.03
CA ASN A 56 1.16 -21.08 2.18
C ASN A 56 1.59 -21.50 0.76
N ARG A 57 2.37 -22.59 0.64
CA ARG A 57 2.77 -23.14 -0.67
C ARG A 57 1.60 -23.80 -1.41
N TYR A 58 0.71 -24.48 -0.71
CA TYR A 58 -0.51 -25.09 -1.23
C TYR A 58 -1.46 -24.04 -1.81
N GLY A 59 -1.73 -22.96 -1.05
CA GLY A 59 -2.58 -21.85 -1.50
C GLY A 59 -2.07 -21.20 -2.79
N ARG A 60 -0.78 -20.86 -2.87
CA ARG A 60 -0.14 -20.34 -4.10
C ARG A 60 -0.29 -21.27 -5.31
N LEU A 61 -0.21 -22.59 -5.10
CA LEU A 61 -0.36 -23.57 -6.18
C LEU A 61 -1.83 -23.70 -6.60
N GLN A 62 -2.76 -23.69 -5.65
CA GLN A 62 -4.20 -23.70 -5.93
C GLN A 62 -4.59 -22.47 -6.76
N GLU A 63 -4.22 -21.27 -6.31
CA GLU A 63 -4.52 -20.02 -7.02
C GLU A 63 -3.90 -20.01 -8.43
N ARG A 64 -2.66 -20.47 -8.59
CA ARG A 64 -2.02 -20.58 -9.91
C ARG A 64 -2.73 -21.55 -10.85
N LEU A 65 -3.20 -22.68 -10.36
CA LEU A 65 -3.99 -23.64 -11.14
C LEU A 65 -5.36 -23.07 -11.52
N GLU A 66 -6.01 -22.36 -10.59
CA GLU A 66 -7.31 -21.72 -10.82
C GLU A 66 -7.24 -20.48 -11.72
N ALA A 67 -6.11 -19.79 -11.77
CA ALA A 67 -5.88 -18.64 -12.64
C ALA A 67 -5.48 -19.04 -14.07
N PHE A 68 -4.48 -19.92 -14.22
CA PHE A 68 -3.78 -20.10 -15.50
C PHE A 68 -3.93 -21.49 -16.14
N CYS A 69 -4.65 -22.42 -15.50
CA CYS A 69 -4.87 -23.78 -15.98
C CYS A 69 -6.37 -24.11 -16.17
N GLN A 70 -7.22 -23.08 -16.28
CA GLN A 70 -8.69 -23.18 -16.40
C GLN A 70 -9.14 -24.09 -17.56
N ASN A 71 -8.42 -24.04 -18.69
CA ASN A 71 -8.71 -24.80 -19.90
C ASN A 71 -8.09 -26.21 -19.94
N THR A 72 -7.50 -26.69 -18.84
CA THR A 72 -6.81 -27.99 -18.74
C THR A 72 -7.57 -28.96 -17.81
N PRO A 73 -7.35 -30.29 -17.90
CA PRO A 73 -7.94 -31.26 -16.94
C PRO A 73 -7.49 -31.06 -15.48
N TYR A 74 -6.48 -30.22 -15.24
CA TYR A 74 -5.89 -29.96 -13.92
C TYR A 74 -6.60 -28.85 -13.12
N SER A 75 -7.70 -28.29 -13.63
CA SER A 75 -8.52 -27.33 -12.88
C SER A 75 -9.18 -27.99 -11.66
N THR A 76 -9.02 -27.39 -10.48
CA THR A 76 -9.61 -27.85 -9.21
C THR A 76 -11.14 -27.92 -9.28
N LYS A 77 -11.78 -26.99 -10.01
CA LYS A 77 -13.25 -26.88 -10.12
C LYS A 77 -13.90 -28.06 -10.83
N LYS A 78 -13.26 -28.67 -11.83
CA LYS A 78 -13.80 -29.86 -12.52
C LYS A 78 -13.72 -31.13 -11.65
N ASN A 79 -12.64 -31.30 -10.90
CA ASN A 79 -12.43 -32.49 -10.06
C ASN A 79 -13.34 -32.50 -8.82
N ALA A 80 -13.88 -31.35 -8.38
CA ALA A 80 -14.82 -31.26 -7.27
C ALA A 80 -16.21 -31.90 -7.57
N GLN A 81 -16.60 -32.03 -8.84
CA GLN A 81 -17.95 -32.50 -9.22
C GLN A 81 -18.13 -34.04 -9.17
N GLN A 82 -17.09 -34.81 -8.86
CA GLN A 82 -17.18 -36.27 -8.72
C GLN A 82 -17.24 -36.79 -7.27
N GLN A 83 -17.32 -35.89 -6.27
CA GLN A 83 -17.44 -36.26 -4.85
C GLN A 83 -18.59 -35.52 -4.15
N GLN A 84 -19.80 -35.67 -4.68
CA GLN A 84 -21.05 -35.37 -3.97
C GLN A 84 -22.00 -36.57 -4.05
N ASN A 85 -22.06 -37.35 -2.97
CA ASN A 85 -23.14 -38.30 -2.72
C ASN A 85 -23.17 -38.66 -1.22
N THR A 86 -24.19 -38.16 -0.51
CA THR A 86 -24.49 -38.41 0.92
C THR A 86 -23.41 -37.99 1.94
N SER A 87 -23.72 -37.65 3.20
CA SER A 87 -25.01 -37.54 3.90
C SER A 87 -25.04 -36.26 4.76
N HIS A 88 -26.24 -35.83 5.18
CA HIS A 88 -26.32 -35.01 6.40
C HIS A 88 -25.89 -35.87 7.60
N THR A 89 -24.96 -35.37 8.40
CA THR A 89 -24.64 -35.92 9.72
C THR A 89 -24.77 -34.82 10.76
N GLU A 90 -25.37 -35.16 11.89
CA GLU A 90 -25.40 -34.34 13.10
C GLU A 90 -23.96 -34.04 13.58
N PRO A 91 -23.69 -32.90 14.26
CA PRO A 91 -22.34 -32.56 14.68
C PRO A 91 -21.77 -33.56 15.69
N GLU A 92 -20.74 -34.26 15.25
CA GLU A 92 -19.98 -35.25 16.01
C GLU A 92 -19.28 -34.58 17.21
N LYS A 93 -19.65 -35.00 18.43
CA LYS A 93 -19.24 -34.32 19.67
C LYS A 93 -17.73 -34.49 19.92
N ILE A 94 -16.99 -33.38 19.83
CA ILE A 94 -15.53 -33.35 20.03
C ILE A 94 -15.21 -33.36 21.53
N ILE A 95 -14.64 -34.46 22.01
CA ILE A 95 -14.09 -34.58 23.36
C ILE A 95 -12.62 -34.13 23.32
N LEU A 96 -12.26 -33.13 24.12
CA LEU A 96 -10.90 -32.56 24.19
C LEU A 96 -10.27 -32.65 25.58
N PHE A 97 -11.07 -32.76 26.64
CA PHE A 97 -10.60 -32.81 28.02
C PHE A 97 -11.13 -34.05 28.74
N SER A 98 -10.27 -34.65 29.58
CA SER A 98 -10.58 -35.84 30.39
C SER A 98 -11.28 -35.52 31.72
N ASP A 99 -11.38 -34.23 32.06
CA ASP A 99 -12.10 -33.70 33.21
C ASP A 99 -13.50 -33.28 32.75
N GLU A 100 -14.53 -33.86 33.35
CA GLU A 100 -15.94 -33.65 33.00
C GLU A 100 -16.38 -32.20 33.21
N ALA A 101 -15.94 -31.54 34.29
CA ALA A 101 -16.27 -30.15 34.56
C ALA A 101 -15.58 -29.22 33.56
N LYS A 102 -14.31 -29.51 33.20
CA LYS A 102 -13.58 -28.76 32.17
C LYS A 102 -14.17 -28.98 30.76
N GLN A 103 -14.61 -30.19 30.43
CA GLN A 103 -15.26 -30.52 29.16
C GLN A 103 -16.64 -29.87 29.03
N LEU A 104 -17.46 -29.85 30.10
CA LEU A 104 -18.73 -29.12 30.13
C LEU A 104 -18.54 -27.61 29.97
N ALA A 105 -17.55 -27.03 30.65
CA ALA A 105 -17.22 -25.61 30.51
C ALA A 105 -16.70 -25.26 29.09
N TRP A 106 -15.97 -26.18 28.44
CA TRP A 106 -15.55 -26.04 27.05
C TRP A 106 -16.74 -26.03 26.07
N GLU A 107 -17.73 -26.90 26.28
CA GLU A 107 -18.95 -26.97 25.46
C GLU A 107 -19.83 -25.71 25.58
N GLY A 108 -19.73 -24.98 26.69
CA GLY A 108 -20.31 -23.64 26.84
C GLY A 108 -19.47 -22.50 26.25
N PHE A 109 -18.17 -22.73 25.99
CA PHE A 109 -17.22 -21.71 25.53
C PHE A 109 -17.07 -21.69 23.99
N TYR A 110 -17.07 -22.86 23.33
CA TYR A 110 -16.80 -22.96 21.89
C TYR A 110 -17.93 -23.64 21.12
N SER A 111 -18.36 -22.98 20.04
CA SER A 111 -19.23 -23.56 19.00
C SER A 111 -18.55 -23.49 17.64
N ALA A 112 -18.63 -24.59 16.87
CA ALA A 112 -17.94 -24.70 15.59
C ALA A 112 -18.58 -23.80 14.51
N PRO A 113 -17.81 -22.97 13.78
CA PRO A 113 -18.33 -22.11 12.72
C PRO A 113 -19.09 -22.88 11.62
N SER A 114 -20.07 -22.23 11.00
CA SER A 114 -20.99 -22.88 10.03
C SER A 114 -20.32 -23.43 8.76
N TYR A 115 -19.08 -23.04 8.44
CA TYR A 115 -18.27 -23.65 7.39
C TYR A 115 -17.51 -24.91 7.83
N CYS A 116 -17.29 -25.09 9.14
CA CYS A 116 -16.72 -26.32 9.71
C CYS A 116 -17.74 -27.46 9.79
N LEU A 117 -19.04 -27.14 9.77
CA LEU A 117 -20.14 -28.11 9.79
C LEU A 117 -20.54 -28.63 8.40
N LYS A 118 -20.11 -27.96 7.32
CA LYS A 118 -20.48 -28.29 5.93
C LYS A 118 -19.58 -29.39 5.34
N LYS A 119 -19.93 -30.66 5.57
CA LYS A 119 -19.29 -31.82 4.90
C LYS A 119 -19.67 -31.84 3.40
N PRO A 120 -18.75 -32.14 2.46
CA PRO A 120 -17.31 -32.34 2.64
C PRO A 120 -16.55 -30.99 2.76
N LEU A 121 -15.60 -30.92 3.71
CA LEU A 121 -14.72 -29.75 3.84
C LEU A 121 -13.64 -29.76 2.77
N SER A 122 -13.42 -28.60 2.13
CA SER A 122 -12.17 -28.30 1.42
C SER A 122 -10.98 -28.40 2.38
N SER A 123 -9.81 -28.84 1.90
CA SER A 123 -8.57 -28.91 2.70
C SER A 123 -8.18 -27.57 3.34
N VAL A 124 -8.49 -26.45 2.68
CA VAL A 124 -8.29 -25.09 3.23
C VAL A 124 -9.22 -24.84 4.42
N ASN A 125 -10.50 -25.23 4.31
CA ASN A 125 -11.45 -25.11 5.41
C ASN A 125 -11.08 -26.06 6.56
N LYS A 126 -10.58 -27.27 6.27
CA LYS A 126 -10.11 -28.20 7.30
C LYS A 126 -8.96 -27.60 8.11
N LEU A 127 -7.95 -27.03 7.44
CA LEU A 127 -6.84 -26.34 8.12
C LEU A 127 -7.36 -25.15 8.93
N ARG A 128 -8.26 -24.34 8.37
CA ARG A 128 -8.85 -23.20 9.07
C ARG A 128 -9.59 -23.62 10.35
N CYS A 129 -10.46 -24.63 10.27
CA CYS A 129 -11.21 -25.14 11.41
C CYS A 129 -10.30 -25.75 12.49
N ASN A 130 -9.22 -26.43 12.10
CA ASN A 130 -8.20 -26.91 13.04
C ASN A 130 -7.48 -25.75 13.75
N ASN A 131 -6.95 -24.78 13.00
CA ASN A 131 -6.22 -23.64 13.56
C ASN A 131 -7.12 -22.77 14.47
N GLU A 132 -8.39 -22.61 14.12
CA GLU A 132 -9.37 -21.91 14.96
C GLU A 132 -9.69 -22.73 16.23
N LEU A 133 -9.89 -24.05 16.12
CA LEU A 133 -10.10 -24.94 17.27
C LEU A 133 -8.93 -24.92 18.25
N GLU A 134 -7.69 -25.07 17.76
CA GLU A 134 -6.45 -25.00 18.56
C GLU A 134 -6.31 -23.64 19.26
N ARG A 135 -6.62 -22.54 18.57
CA ARG A 135 -6.59 -21.19 19.15
C ARG A 135 -7.63 -21.03 20.27
N PHE A 136 -8.86 -21.50 20.06
CA PHE A 136 -9.89 -21.46 21.11
C PHE A 136 -9.54 -22.38 22.28
N GLN A 137 -8.95 -23.56 22.04
CA GLN A 137 -8.46 -24.45 23.07
C GLN A 137 -7.38 -23.78 23.94
N GLN A 138 -6.41 -23.08 23.32
CA GLN A 138 -5.38 -22.32 24.05
C GLN A 138 -5.96 -21.17 24.88
N LEU A 139 -6.92 -20.41 24.34
CA LEU A 139 -7.59 -19.33 25.07
C LEU A 139 -8.39 -19.86 26.26
N PHE A 140 -9.11 -20.96 26.07
CA PHE A 140 -9.85 -21.63 27.14
C PHE A 140 -8.91 -22.20 28.21
N GLU A 141 -7.79 -22.82 27.82
CA GLU A 141 -6.77 -23.33 28.75
C GLU A 141 -6.19 -22.19 29.61
N GLN A 142 -5.89 -21.03 29.02
CA GLN A 142 -5.43 -19.84 29.74
C GLN A 142 -6.51 -19.30 30.69
N GLN A 143 -7.75 -19.18 30.25
CA GLN A 143 -8.86 -18.68 31.07
C GLN A 143 -9.19 -19.64 32.23
N TRP A 144 -9.15 -20.95 31.99
CA TRP A 144 -9.33 -21.98 33.01
C TRP A 144 -8.19 -21.94 34.05
N GLN A 145 -6.94 -21.77 33.61
CA GLN A 145 -5.80 -21.60 34.51
C GLN A 145 -5.84 -20.28 35.31
N GLN A 146 -6.41 -19.20 34.76
CA GLN A 146 -6.62 -17.96 35.51
C GLN A 146 -7.73 -18.14 36.54
N ASN A 147 -8.89 -18.66 36.14
CA ASN A 147 -10.03 -18.88 37.04
C ASN A 147 -9.67 -19.82 38.20
N THR A 148 -8.96 -20.93 37.94
CA THR A 148 -8.51 -21.84 39.00
C THR A 148 -7.46 -21.21 39.93
N LYS A 149 -6.56 -20.34 39.42
CA LYS A 149 -5.65 -19.56 40.27
C LYS A 149 -6.40 -18.52 41.12
N PHE A 150 -7.46 -17.91 40.59
CA PHE A 150 -8.31 -16.97 41.35
C PHE A 150 -9.16 -17.68 42.41
N THR A 151 -9.73 -18.86 42.12
CA THR A 151 -10.45 -19.64 43.15
C THR A 151 -9.51 -20.12 44.25
N ASN A 152 -8.32 -20.60 43.88
CA ASN A 152 -7.35 -21.11 44.86
C ASN A 152 -6.84 -19.97 45.76
N LYS A 153 -6.48 -18.81 45.18
CA LYS A 153 -6.15 -17.61 45.97
C LYS A 153 -7.29 -17.19 46.90
N ARG A 154 -8.54 -17.21 46.42
CA ARG A 154 -9.69 -16.84 47.24
C ARG A 154 -9.85 -17.79 48.43
N SER A 155 -9.63 -19.10 48.24
CA SER A 155 -9.61 -20.06 49.35
C SER A 155 -8.40 -19.94 50.28
N GLU A 156 -7.31 -19.28 49.89
CA GLU A 156 -6.17 -18.96 50.77
C GLU A 156 -6.42 -17.63 51.54
N GLU A 157 -7.05 -16.65 50.90
CA GLU A 157 -7.42 -15.35 51.47
C GLU A 157 -8.61 -15.48 52.46
N ASP A 158 -9.63 -16.31 52.16
CA ASP A 158 -10.75 -16.60 53.07
C ASP A 158 -10.32 -17.42 54.33
N ILE A 159 -9.12 -18.01 54.33
CA ILE A 159 -8.53 -18.68 55.52
C ILE A 159 -7.73 -17.69 56.38
N THR A 160 -7.25 -16.58 55.81
CA THR A 160 -6.36 -15.63 56.51
C THR A 160 -7.09 -14.38 57.05
N HIS A 161 -8.32 -14.10 56.61
CA HIS A 161 -9.17 -13.08 57.23
C HIS A 161 -9.93 -13.59 58.48
N SER A 162 -9.18 -13.98 59.52
CA SER A 162 -9.72 -14.23 60.86
C SER A 162 -8.82 -13.79 62.03
N GLU A 163 -7.80 -12.96 61.78
CA GLU A 163 -7.00 -12.34 62.86
C GLU A 163 -6.45 -10.95 62.47
N GLN A 164 -6.88 -9.91 63.20
CA GLN A 164 -6.20 -8.60 63.36
C GLN A 164 -6.04 -7.72 62.09
N GLY A 165 -5.83 -6.39 62.16
CA GLY A 165 -5.98 -5.47 63.29
C GLY A 165 -5.08 -4.23 63.21
N VAL A 166 -5.68 -3.05 62.95
CA VAL A 166 -5.23 -1.70 63.41
C VAL A 166 -4.05 -1.00 62.66
N GLU A 167 -4.32 0.24 62.18
CA GLU A 167 -3.42 1.38 61.86
C GLU A 167 -2.33 1.31 60.74
N LYS A 168 -1.67 2.42 60.29
CA LYS A 168 -2.13 3.79 59.87
C LYS A 168 -0.93 4.63 59.31
N SER A 169 -1.11 5.37 58.20
CA SER A 169 -0.28 6.54 57.74
C SER A 169 1.23 6.29 57.42
N LYS A 170 2.02 7.12 56.70
CA LYS A 170 1.84 8.33 55.82
C LYS A 170 3.07 8.39 54.83
N PRO A 171 3.09 9.25 53.79
CA PRO A 171 4.15 9.28 52.76
C PRO A 171 5.25 10.35 52.99
N GLN A 172 6.26 10.38 52.11
CA GLN A 172 7.26 11.47 51.97
C GLN A 172 7.45 11.90 50.49
N GLU A 173 8.30 12.92 50.28
CA GLU A 173 8.26 13.92 49.19
C GLU A 173 9.70 14.43 48.90
N ASN A 174 9.88 15.33 47.91
CA ASN A 174 11.02 16.27 47.74
C ASN A 174 12.38 15.70 47.22
N SER A 175 13.28 16.45 46.56
CA SER A 175 13.21 17.80 45.90
C SER A 175 14.55 18.22 45.25
N ILE A 176 14.51 19.02 44.15
CA ILE A 176 15.43 20.18 43.83
C ILE A 176 16.93 19.78 43.58
N GLU A 177 17.91 20.48 42.94
CA GLU A 177 18.29 21.90 42.75
C GLU A 177 19.00 22.23 41.39
N SER A 178 19.68 23.38 41.30
CA SER A 178 20.13 24.21 40.15
C SER A 178 21.61 23.99 39.69
N THR A 179 22.41 24.85 38.99
CA THR A 179 22.43 26.32 38.76
C THR A 179 23.38 26.80 37.62
N SER A 180 23.11 28.02 37.09
CA SER A 180 24.04 29.12 36.66
C SER A 180 24.95 29.09 35.40
N ASP A 181 25.13 30.30 34.84
CA ASP A 181 25.92 30.73 33.65
C ASP A 181 27.35 31.25 33.95
N GLU A 182 28.18 31.49 32.92
CA GLU A 182 28.94 32.77 32.78
C GLU A 182 29.41 33.11 31.33
N GLN A 183 30.36 34.06 31.15
CA GLN A 183 30.50 34.96 29.97
C GLN A 183 31.84 34.72 29.16
N ARG A 184 32.48 35.57 28.30
CA ARG A 184 32.42 37.04 28.02
C ARG A 184 33.27 37.50 26.78
N LEU A 185 32.76 38.44 25.93
CA LEU A 185 33.52 39.43 25.09
C LEU A 185 34.45 38.92 23.91
N LEU A 186 35.04 39.71 22.96
CA LEU A 186 35.21 41.17 22.69
C LEU A 186 35.46 41.53 21.16
N THR A 187 35.14 42.77 20.74
CA THR A 187 35.79 43.62 19.67
C THR A 187 35.54 43.52 18.13
N LYS A 188 36.02 44.59 17.44
CA LYS A 188 35.87 45.16 16.07
C LYS A 188 37.07 46.17 15.89
N PRO A 189 37.20 47.15 14.94
CA PRO A 189 36.61 47.45 13.60
C PRO A 189 37.65 48.03 12.54
N ILE A 190 37.17 48.73 11.46
CA ILE A 190 37.81 49.78 10.57
C ILE A 190 39.02 49.40 9.64
N GLN A 191 39.42 50.11 8.54
CA GLN A 191 39.08 51.46 7.99
C GLN A 191 39.33 51.66 6.45
N ASN A 192 38.53 52.52 5.77
CA ASN A 192 38.80 53.52 4.67
C ASN A 192 39.66 53.22 3.40
N THR A 193 39.69 54.01 2.28
CA THR A 193 38.80 54.97 1.53
C THR A 193 39.50 55.31 0.16
N VAL A 194 38.89 56.11 -0.74
CA VAL A 194 39.41 56.71 -2.02
C VAL A 194 39.66 55.72 -3.21
N GLU A 195 39.69 56.08 -4.51
CA GLU A 195 39.61 57.35 -5.27
C GLU A 195 39.01 57.19 -6.72
N GLN A 196 38.66 58.30 -7.38
CA GLN A 196 38.60 58.51 -8.85
C GLN A 196 39.15 59.92 -9.15
N PRO A 197 39.80 60.22 -10.31
CA PRO A 197 39.04 60.83 -11.44
C PRO A 197 39.67 60.82 -12.88
N VAL A 198 38.93 61.42 -13.83
CA VAL A 198 39.33 62.05 -15.13
C VAL A 198 39.65 61.18 -16.38
N LYS A 199 38.68 61.19 -17.31
CA LYS A 199 38.71 61.43 -18.78
C LYS A 199 39.93 61.03 -19.63
N GLN A 200 39.64 60.36 -20.76
CA GLN A 200 39.86 60.92 -22.11
C GLN A 200 38.93 60.28 -23.16
N ALA A 201 38.83 60.88 -24.36
CA ALA A 201 37.87 60.54 -25.42
C ALA A 201 38.50 59.63 -26.50
N PRO A 202 37.71 58.91 -27.34
CA PRO A 202 38.25 57.92 -28.26
C PRO A 202 38.99 58.54 -29.47
N PRO A 203 39.98 57.83 -30.05
CA PRO A 203 40.52 58.19 -31.35
C PRO A 203 39.44 57.97 -32.43
N VAL A 204 39.41 58.88 -33.41
CA VAL A 204 38.55 58.73 -34.60
C VAL A 204 39.07 57.57 -35.44
N ILE A 205 38.22 56.56 -35.68
CA ILE A 205 38.44 55.60 -36.75
C ILE A 205 37.87 56.21 -38.04
N ASP A 206 38.69 56.24 -39.09
CA ASP A 206 38.34 56.79 -40.38
C ASP A 206 37.29 55.93 -41.10
N TYR A 207 36.25 56.58 -41.62
CA TYR A 207 35.24 55.95 -42.47
C TYR A 207 35.68 56.01 -43.93
N SER A 208 36.76 55.29 -44.27
CA SER A 208 37.20 55.13 -45.66
C SER A 208 37.29 53.66 -46.08
N GLN A 209 36.73 53.38 -47.26
CA GLN A 209 36.71 52.09 -47.96
C GLN A 209 35.97 50.94 -47.27
N GLU A 210 34.63 50.95 -47.40
CA GLU A 210 33.91 49.68 -47.61
C GLU A 210 34.43 49.06 -48.92
N GLN A 211 35.39 48.13 -48.84
CA GLN A 211 35.66 47.25 -49.97
C GLN A 211 34.51 46.25 -50.10
N TYR A 212 33.54 46.59 -50.95
CA TYR A 212 32.60 45.62 -51.53
C TYR A 212 33.39 44.61 -52.34
N GLN A 213 33.89 43.57 -51.67
CA GLN A 213 34.22 42.32 -52.33
C GLN A 213 32.96 41.87 -53.07
N HIS A 214 33.08 41.63 -54.37
CA HIS A 214 32.00 41.11 -55.19
C HIS A 214 31.76 39.64 -54.79
N THR A 215 31.06 39.45 -53.68
CA THR A 215 30.58 38.15 -53.25
C THR A 215 29.71 37.58 -54.36
N THR A 216 30.03 36.34 -54.75
CA THR A 216 29.15 35.58 -55.62
C THR A 216 27.90 35.22 -54.83
N GLY A 217 26.76 35.00 -55.51
CA GLY A 217 25.50 34.63 -54.83
C GLY A 217 25.53 33.30 -54.06
N LEU A 218 26.67 32.60 -54.07
CA LEU A 218 26.98 31.44 -53.23
C LEU A 218 27.45 31.82 -51.82
N ASP A 219 28.13 32.95 -51.65
CA ASP A 219 28.77 33.32 -50.38
C ASP A 219 27.72 33.66 -49.30
N THR A 220 26.64 34.35 -49.68
CA THR A 220 25.46 34.54 -48.84
C THR A 220 24.74 33.24 -48.51
N LEU A 221 24.86 32.23 -49.37
CA LEU A 221 24.25 30.90 -49.19
C LEU A 221 24.97 30.12 -48.08
N PHE A 222 26.30 30.24 -47.98
CA PHE A 222 27.08 29.61 -46.91
C PHE A 222 26.77 30.17 -45.52
N VAL A 223 26.57 31.48 -45.38
CA VAL A 223 26.19 32.10 -44.09
C VAL A 223 24.90 31.49 -43.53
N TYR A 224 23.86 31.36 -44.36
CA TYR A 224 22.62 30.71 -43.94
C TYR A 224 22.77 29.21 -43.70
N ILE A 225 23.68 28.51 -44.40
CA ILE A 225 23.95 27.08 -44.15
C ILE A 225 24.49 26.85 -42.73
N GLU A 226 25.35 27.72 -42.20
CA GLU A 226 25.87 27.59 -40.83
C GLU A 226 24.75 27.77 -39.78
N ASP A 227 23.92 28.81 -39.92
CA ASP A 227 22.77 29.04 -39.02
C ASP A 227 21.76 27.88 -39.07
N TYR A 228 21.40 27.39 -40.26
CA TYR A 228 20.49 26.25 -40.40
C TYR A 228 21.09 24.95 -39.87
N LEU A 229 22.40 24.74 -40.00
CA LEU A 229 23.10 23.59 -39.46
C LEU A 229 23.18 23.64 -37.92
N TYR A 230 23.40 24.82 -37.34
CA TYR A 230 23.33 25.03 -35.89
C TYR A 230 21.91 24.76 -35.35
N LEU A 231 20.88 25.30 -36.01
CA LEU A 231 19.47 25.06 -35.66
C LEU A 231 19.10 23.57 -35.78
N LEU A 232 19.60 22.87 -36.79
CA LEU A 232 19.38 21.43 -36.97
C LEU A 232 20.08 20.61 -35.88
N ILE A 233 21.30 20.96 -35.48
CA ILE A 233 22.00 20.34 -34.35
C ILE A 233 21.24 20.60 -33.04
N LEU A 234 20.77 21.83 -32.80
CA LEU A 234 19.99 22.17 -31.62
C LEU A 234 18.66 21.41 -31.57
N LEU A 235 17.94 21.32 -32.70
CA LEU A 235 16.75 20.48 -32.83
C LEU A 235 17.05 19.01 -32.51
N LEU A 236 18.17 18.48 -33.00
CA LEU A 236 18.57 17.09 -32.80
C LEU A 236 18.93 16.84 -31.32
N ILE A 237 19.60 17.79 -30.64
CA ILE A 237 19.87 17.76 -29.19
C ILE A 237 18.56 17.84 -28.38
N VAL A 238 17.59 18.67 -28.78
CA VAL A 238 16.26 18.73 -28.17
C VAL A 238 15.51 17.40 -28.35
N LEU A 239 15.54 16.81 -29.54
CA LEU A 239 14.91 15.51 -29.80
C LEU A 239 15.59 14.36 -29.04
N LEU A 240 16.91 14.34 -28.92
CA LEU A 240 17.64 13.37 -28.11
C LEU A 240 17.40 13.55 -26.60
N SER A 241 17.39 14.78 -26.11
CA SER A 241 17.07 15.04 -24.69
C SER A 241 15.62 14.67 -24.35
N LEU A 242 14.66 14.95 -25.24
CA LEU A 242 13.29 14.43 -25.13
C LEU A 242 13.25 12.89 -25.18
N ARG A 243 14.05 12.25 -26.05
CA ARG A 243 14.12 10.79 -26.20
C ARG A 243 14.66 10.08 -24.96
N PHE A 244 15.64 10.66 -24.26
CA PHE A 244 16.41 10.00 -23.20
C PHE A 244 16.22 10.59 -21.79
N ILE A 245 16.16 11.92 -21.64
CA ILE A 245 16.02 12.58 -20.33
C ILE A 245 14.59 12.43 -19.82
N VAL A 246 13.56 12.65 -20.65
CA VAL A 246 12.15 12.58 -20.23
C VAL A 246 11.78 11.22 -19.60
N PRO A 247 12.04 10.04 -20.21
CA PRO A 247 11.71 8.76 -19.57
C PRO A 247 12.56 8.49 -18.31
N MET A 248 13.82 8.96 -18.26
CA MET A 248 14.68 8.81 -17.09
C MET A 248 14.19 9.66 -15.92
N ALA A 249 13.86 10.93 -16.16
CA ALA A 249 13.27 11.84 -15.19
C ALA A 249 11.90 11.33 -14.72
N LYS A 250 11.00 10.95 -15.64
CA LYS A 250 9.67 10.39 -15.30
C LYS A 250 9.81 9.21 -14.33
N ARG A 251 10.73 8.29 -14.60
CA ARG A 251 11.00 7.09 -13.78
C ARG A 251 11.58 7.40 -12.39
N LEU A 252 12.23 8.55 -12.21
CA LEU A 252 12.64 9.05 -10.89
C LEU A 252 11.49 9.74 -10.16
N PHE A 253 10.65 10.50 -10.89
CA PHE A 253 9.48 11.17 -10.31
C PHE A 253 8.36 10.20 -9.90
N THR A 254 8.04 9.15 -10.68
CA THR A 254 6.95 8.20 -10.32
C THR A 254 7.17 7.55 -8.96
N LYS A 255 8.41 7.22 -8.59
CA LYS A 255 8.75 6.61 -7.29
C LYS A 255 8.52 7.51 -6.06
N HIS A 256 8.41 8.82 -6.23
CA HIS A 256 8.22 9.76 -5.11
C HIS A 256 6.86 10.46 -5.09
N PHE A 257 6.08 10.38 -6.17
CA PHE A 257 4.89 11.21 -6.39
C PHE A 257 3.58 10.43 -6.63
N SER A 258 3.53 9.11 -6.44
CA SER A 258 2.34 8.29 -6.76
C SER A 258 1.05 8.84 -6.12
N TYR A 259 1.05 9.14 -4.82
CA TYR A 259 -0.11 9.71 -4.14
C TYR A 259 -0.49 11.13 -4.63
N ILE A 260 0.50 11.96 -4.99
CA ILE A 260 0.28 13.31 -5.53
C ILE A 260 -0.33 13.24 -6.93
N ALA A 261 0.11 12.28 -7.75
CA ALA A 261 -0.47 12.02 -9.06
C ALA A 261 -1.92 11.50 -8.94
N VAL A 262 -2.19 10.62 -7.97
CA VAL A 262 -3.53 10.10 -7.66
C VAL A 262 -4.46 11.22 -7.16
N ASN A 263 -4.07 11.98 -6.13
CA ASN A 263 -4.83 13.14 -5.64
C ASN A 263 -5.14 14.13 -6.76
N LYS A 264 -4.14 14.54 -7.55
CA LYS A 264 -4.32 15.48 -8.68
C LYS A 264 -5.22 14.92 -9.79
N TYR A 265 -5.22 13.60 -10.00
CA TYR A 265 -6.12 12.94 -10.94
C TYR A 265 -7.56 12.94 -10.41
N LEU A 266 -7.76 12.58 -9.14
CA LEU A 266 -9.06 12.59 -8.48
C LEU A 266 -9.66 14.01 -8.42
N MET A 267 -8.90 15.01 -7.95
CA MET A 267 -9.30 16.43 -7.91
C MET A 267 -9.70 17.01 -9.28
N LYS A 268 -9.24 16.43 -10.38
CA LYS A 268 -9.57 16.86 -11.75
C LYS A 268 -10.87 16.23 -12.27
N HIS A 269 -11.24 15.06 -11.76
CA HIS A 269 -12.29 14.22 -12.33
C HIS A 269 -13.52 14.06 -11.41
N LEU A 270 -13.35 14.03 -10.09
CA LEU A 270 -14.47 14.00 -9.14
C LEU A 270 -15.03 15.40 -8.87
N PRO A 271 -16.36 15.58 -8.79
CA PRO A 271 -16.96 16.89 -8.51
C PRO A 271 -16.79 17.29 -7.04
N VAL A 272 -16.17 18.45 -6.83
CA VAL A 272 -15.86 19.03 -5.49
C VAL A 272 -17.11 19.26 -4.63
N SER A 273 -18.30 19.33 -5.24
CA SER A 273 -19.58 19.41 -4.53
C SER A 273 -20.00 18.13 -3.82
N GLU A 274 -19.46 16.96 -4.21
CA GLU A 274 -19.85 15.65 -3.68
C GLU A 274 -18.67 14.79 -3.20
N TYR A 275 -17.43 15.22 -3.46
CA TYR A 275 -16.22 14.50 -3.06
C TYR A 275 -15.23 15.46 -2.39
N THR A 276 -14.97 15.26 -1.09
CA THR A 276 -13.96 16.01 -0.33
C THR A 276 -12.73 15.15 -0.12
N LEU A 277 -11.57 15.62 -0.56
CA LEU A 277 -10.32 14.87 -0.63
C LEU A 277 -9.32 15.37 0.42
N TYR A 278 -8.73 14.44 1.17
CA TYR A 278 -7.72 14.72 2.19
C TYR A 278 -6.46 13.86 1.97
N SER A 279 -5.39 14.48 1.49
CA SER A 279 -4.08 13.82 1.36
C SER A 279 -3.33 13.76 2.68
N LYS A 280 -2.58 12.66 2.89
CA LYS A 280 -1.56 12.53 3.95
C LYS A 280 -2.05 12.94 5.34
N ILE A 281 -3.07 12.22 5.81
CA ILE A 281 -3.51 12.19 7.20
C ILE A 281 -2.79 11.06 7.93
N SER A 282 -2.41 11.27 9.19
CA SER A 282 -2.00 10.19 10.11
C SER A 282 -3.07 10.03 11.18
N LEU A 283 -3.66 8.84 11.31
CA LEU A 283 -4.71 8.54 12.29
C LEU A 283 -4.21 7.58 13.38
N PRO A 284 -4.72 7.68 14.62
CA PRO A 284 -4.49 6.67 15.64
C PRO A 284 -5.13 5.33 15.23
N ILE A 285 -4.44 4.24 15.54
CA ILE A 285 -4.93 2.85 15.39
C ILE A 285 -4.58 2.03 16.63
N PRO A 286 -5.23 0.87 16.87
CA PRO A 286 -4.83 -0.05 17.93
C PRO A 286 -3.38 -0.52 17.69
N GLY A 287 -2.45 0.00 18.50
CA GLY A 287 -1.02 -0.30 18.42
C GLY A 287 -0.13 0.80 17.79
N GLY A 288 -0.66 1.97 17.41
CA GLY A 288 0.19 3.08 16.94
C GLY A 288 -0.53 4.15 16.12
N MET A 289 0.19 4.71 15.14
CA MET A 289 -0.34 5.65 14.14
C MET A 289 -0.31 5.00 12.75
N ALA A 290 -1.26 5.35 11.88
CA ALA A 290 -1.38 4.85 10.51
C ALA A 290 -1.53 6.00 9.52
N ASP A 291 -0.56 6.12 8.60
CA ASP A 291 -0.58 7.10 7.52
C ASP A 291 -1.50 6.66 6.37
N ILE A 292 -2.50 7.48 6.07
CA ILE A 292 -3.40 7.32 4.91
C ILE A 292 -2.90 8.23 3.79
N ASP A 293 -2.74 7.70 2.59
CA ASP A 293 -2.17 8.46 1.47
C ASP A 293 -3.17 9.49 0.94
N GLU A 294 -4.42 9.06 0.79
CA GLU A 294 -5.57 9.87 0.39
C GLU A 294 -6.84 9.30 1.05
N LEU A 295 -7.65 10.15 1.68
CA LEU A 295 -8.98 9.82 2.20
C LEU A 295 -10.02 10.64 1.45
N ILE A 296 -11.07 9.98 0.95
CA ILE A 296 -12.16 10.63 0.19
C ILE A 296 -13.45 10.48 0.99
N LEU A 297 -14.10 11.60 1.31
CA LEU A 297 -15.45 11.64 1.87
C LEU A 297 -16.45 11.95 0.76
N SER A 298 -17.55 11.18 0.69
CA SER A 298 -18.63 11.39 -0.28
C SER A 298 -19.97 10.87 0.25
N PRO A 299 -21.12 11.43 -0.18
CA PRO A 299 -22.45 10.89 0.16
C PRO A 299 -22.63 9.40 -0.19
N TYR A 300 -21.86 8.87 -1.13
CA TYR A 300 -21.91 7.49 -1.59
C TYR A 300 -20.99 6.51 -0.83
N GLY A 301 -20.11 7.02 0.04
CA GLY A 301 -19.14 6.20 0.76
C GLY A 301 -17.87 6.96 1.16
N ILE A 302 -17.05 6.30 1.98
CA ILE A 302 -15.76 6.82 2.43
C ILE A 302 -14.66 5.92 1.86
N PHE A 303 -13.73 6.48 1.09
CA PHE A 303 -12.70 5.70 0.39
C PHE A 303 -11.32 5.93 1.01
N VAL A 304 -10.70 4.86 1.52
CA VAL A 304 -9.39 4.87 2.19
C VAL A 304 -8.34 4.36 1.21
N LEU A 305 -7.58 5.26 0.59
CA LEU A 305 -6.62 4.92 -0.44
C LEU A 305 -5.21 4.73 0.15
N THR A 306 -4.52 3.71 -0.35
CA THR A 306 -3.08 3.49 -0.11
C THR A 306 -2.34 3.43 -1.43
N CYS A 307 -1.42 4.37 -1.65
CA CYS A 307 -0.76 4.57 -2.93
C CYS A 307 0.62 3.91 -2.95
N GLN A 308 0.83 2.97 -3.87
CA GLN A 308 2.05 2.18 -3.99
C GLN A 308 2.92 2.69 -5.15
N PRO A 309 4.14 3.21 -4.88
CA PRO A 309 5.03 3.79 -5.91
C PRO A 309 5.81 2.75 -6.76
N GLN A 310 5.54 1.46 -6.59
CA GLN A 310 6.23 0.36 -7.29
C GLN A 310 5.74 0.25 -8.74
N THR A 311 6.68 -0.07 -9.65
CA THR A 311 6.47 -0.02 -11.11
C THR A 311 7.11 -1.21 -11.81
N GLY A 312 6.72 -1.48 -13.05
CA GLY A 312 7.17 -2.69 -13.76
C GLY A 312 6.50 -3.93 -13.18
N ARG A 313 7.20 -5.08 -13.16
CA ARG A 313 6.56 -6.36 -12.88
C ARG A 313 6.27 -6.55 -11.39
N ILE A 314 5.01 -6.60 -11.02
CA ILE A 314 4.59 -6.87 -9.64
C ILE A 314 4.22 -8.35 -9.48
N TYR A 315 4.81 -9.00 -8.48
CA TYR A 315 4.46 -10.34 -8.02
C TYR A 315 3.76 -10.21 -6.66
N ALA A 316 2.43 -10.15 -6.70
CA ALA A 316 1.57 -10.09 -5.52
C ALA A 316 1.16 -11.50 -5.06
N ASP A 317 1.04 -11.67 -3.74
CA ASP A 317 0.52 -12.87 -3.06
C ASP A 317 -0.27 -12.38 -1.84
N THR A 318 -1.57 -12.65 -1.78
CA THR A 318 -2.43 -12.15 -0.69
C THR A 318 -2.07 -12.71 0.68
N THR A 319 -1.48 -13.91 0.73
CA THR A 319 -1.05 -14.59 1.97
C THR A 319 0.29 -14.06 2.48
N SER A 320 1.21 -13.77 1.56
CA SER A 320 2.59 -13.34 1.87
C SER A 320 2.64 -12.02 2.63
N GLU A 321 3.66 -11.86 3.49
CA GLU A 321 3.92 -10.61 4.21
C GLU A 321 4.60 -9.55 3.32
N VAL A 322 5.32 -10.00 2.29
CA VAL A 322 6.03 -9.16 1.32
C VAL A 322 5.69 -9.56 -0.11
N TRP A 323 5.65 -8.56 -1.00
CA TRP A 323 5.53 -8.70 -2.45
C TRP A 323 6.85 -8.33 -3.13
N THR A 324 7.02 -8.73 -4.39
CA THR A 324 8.24 -8.43 -5.17
C THR A 324 7.95 -7.54 -6.38
N GLU A 325 8.65 -6.41 -6.46
CA GLU A 325 8.81 -5.58 -7.66
C GLU A 325 9.98 -6.14 -8.49
N GLN A 326 9.82 -6.30 -9.80
CA GLN A 326 10.93 -6.56 -10.74
C GLN A 326 10.96 -5.50 -11.83
N LEU A 327 11.97 -4.63 -11.76
CA LEU A 327 12.17 -3.52 -12.68
C LEU A 327 13.36 -3.84 -13.61
N GLY A 328 13.06 -4.54 -14.71
CA GLY A 328 14.06 -5.06 -15.64
C GLY A 328 14.78 -6.29 -15.08
N LYS A 329 16.09 -6.17 -14.81
CA LYS A 329 16.88 -7.23 -14.15
C LYS A 329 16.82 -7.15 -12.61
N ASN A 330 16.55 -5.97 -12.05
CA ASN A 330 16.59 -5.74 -10.61
C ASN A 330 15.31 -6.22 -9.94
N ARG A 331 15.42 -6.78 -8.73
CA ARG A 331 14.29 -7.21 -7.90
C ARG A 331 14.35 -6.51 -6.54
N SER A 332 13.20 -6.08 -6.05
CA SER A 332 13.00 -5.36 -4.79
C SER A 332 11.81 -5.99 -4.06
N ASN A 333 11.93 -6.25 -2.75
CA ASN A 333 10.79 -6.67 -1.94
C ASN A 333 10.19 -5.47 -1.21
N PHE A 334 8.88 -5.49 -0.97
CA PHE A 334 8.15 -4.47 -0.20
C PHE A 334 6.99 -5.11 0.58
N ASN A 335 6.55 -4.46 1.65
CA ASN A 335 5.49 -4.99 2.53
C ASN A 335 4.15 -5.09 1.77
N ASN A 336 3.40 -6.17 2.00
CA ASN A 336 2.11 -6.41 1.36
C ASN A 336 1.09 -5.32 1.77
N PRO A 337 0.63 -4.46 0.84
CA PRO A 337 -0.29 -3.36 1.16
C PRO A 337 -1.68 -3.85 1.58
N CYS A 338 -2.12 -5.02 1.10
CA CYS A 338 -3.40 -5.62 1.47
C CYS A 338 -3.42 -6.11 2.93
N ARG A 339 -2.27 -6.29 3.59
CA ARG A 339 -2.18 -6.57 5.04
C ARG A 339 -2.20 -5.30 5.89
N GLN A 340 -1.76 -4.17 5.34
CA GLN A 340 -1.78 -2.86 6.03
C GLN A 340 -3.13 -2.15 5.89
N LEU A 341 -3.81 -2.30 4.74
CA LEU A 341 -5.07 -1.64 4.43
C LEU A 341 -6.17 -1.86 5.51
N PRO A 342 -6.40 -3.07 6.07
CA PRO A 342 -7.39 -3.26 7.13
C PRO A 342 -7.13 -2.40 8.38
N LEU A 343 -5.86 -2.20 8.77
CA LEU A 343 -5.51 -1.37 9.92
C LEU A 343 -5.88 0.11 9.67
N LYS A 344 -5.64 0.60 8.45
CA LYS A 344 -6.04 1.96 8.04
C LYS A 344 -7.56 2.12 8.01
N ILE A 345 -8.29 1.12 7.51
CA ILE A 345 -9.76 1.08 7.57
C ILE A 345 -10.22 1.16 9.02
N THR A 346 -9.67 0.35 9.93
CA THR A 346 -10.05 0.37 11.36
C THR A 346 -9.83 1.73 12.01
N GLY A 347 -8.75 2.46 11.70
CA GLY A 347 -8.55 3.83 12.19
C GLY A 347 -9.64 4.80 11.72
N VAL A 348 -10.04 4.71 10.44
CA VAL A 348 -11.14 5.53 9.87
C VAL A 348 -12.49 5.15 10.47
N LYS A 349 -12.76 3.85 10.67
CA LYS A 349 -13.95 3.33 11.36
C LYS A 349 -14.06 3.89 12.77
N GLN A 350 -12.97 3.85 13.54
CA GLN A 350 -12.90 4.34 14.91
C GLN A 350 -13.04 5.87 15.00
N LEU A 351 -12.45 6.62 14.06
CA LEU A 351 -12.59 8.08 14.02
C LEU A 351 -14.04 8.52 13.78
N PHE A 352 -14.76 7.87 12.86
CA PHE A 352 -16.11 8.28 12.46
C PHE A 352 -17.24 7.54 13.17
N GLY A 353 -16.95 6.50 13.95
CA GLY A 353 -17.97 5.67 14.61
C GLY A 353 -18.78 4.79 13.64
N LEU A 354 -18.14 4.34 12.56
CA LEU A 354 -18.80 3.64 11.44
C LEU A 354 -18.22 2.24 11.23
N GLU A 355 -19.10 1.25 10.99
CA GLU A 355 -18.68 -0.11 10.61
C GLU A 355 -18.89 -0.45 9.12
N GLU A 356 -19.74 0.30 8.41
CA GLU A 356 -20.09 0.05 7.01
C GLU A 356 -19.75 1.26 6.11
N HIS A 357 -19.95 1.10 4.79
CA HIS A 357 -19.70 2.11 3.75
C HIS A 357 -18.27 2.70 3.64
N ILE A 358 -17.31 2.22 4.44
CA ILE A 358 -15.88 2.54 4.33
C ILE A 358 -15.18 1.48 3.45
N GLN A 359 -14.60 1.93 2.34
CA GLN A 359 -14.01 1.09 1.29
C GLN A 359 -12.50 1.33 1.19
N GLY A 360 -11.69 0.30 1.45
CA GLY A 360 -10.24 0.39 1.28
C GLY A 360 -9.79 0.06 -0.15
N LEU A 361 -8.96 0.91 -0.74
CA LEU A 361 -8.42 0.75 -2.09
C LEU A 361 -6.88 0.85 -2.08
N VAL A 362 -6.18 -0.13 -2.65
CA VAL A 362 -4.75 -0.04 -2.92
C VAL A 362 -4.54 0.39 -4.36
N VAL A 363 -3.83 1.49 -4.59
CA VAL A 363 -3.64 2.10 -5.90
C VAL A 363 -2.18 1.99 -6.33
N PHE A 364 -1.93 1.38 -7.48
CA PHE A 364 -0.61 1.34 -8.12
C PHE A 364 -0.57 2.27 -9.33
N ASP A 365 0.64 2.73 -9.69
CA ASP A 365 0.86 3.46 -10.94
C ASP A 365 0.43 2.63 -12.16
N GLN A 366 0.07 3.30 -13.25
CA GLN A 366 -0.37 2.66 -14.50
C GLN A 366 0.75 1.85 -15.18
N GLU A 367 2.02 2.07 -14.82
CA GLU A 367 3.19 1.29 -15.23
C GLU A 367 3.41 0.00 -14.39
N ALA A 368 2.52 -0.34 -13.45
CA ALA A 368 2.58 -1.58 -12.68
C ALA A 368 1.93 -2.76 -13.43
N ASP A 369 2.77 -3.71 -13.86
CA ASP A 369 2.47 -4.89 -14.68
C ASP A 369 2.37 -6.14 -13.79
N PHE A 370 1.15 -6.49 -13.36
CA PHE A 370 0.93 -7.61 -12.44
C PHE A 370 1.15 -8.97 -13.12
N ARG A 371 2.06 -9.78 -12.56
CA ARG A 371 2.45 -11.12 -13.06
C ARG A 371 1.87 -12.28 -12.25
N THR A 372 1.02 -11.95 -11.30
CA THR A 372 0.09 -12.84 -10.58
C THR A 372 -1.30 -12.22 -10.65
N ASN A 373 -2.32 -12.86 -10.07
CA ASN A 373 -3.65 -12.24 -9.96
C ASN A 373 -3.55 -10.91 -9.22
N MET A 374 -4.30 -9.91 -9.69
CA MET A 374 -4.50 -8.67 -8.95
C MET A 374 -5.58 -8.91 -7.87
N PRO A 375 -5.30 -8.67 -6.57
CA PRO A 375 -6.31 -8.78 -5.52
C PRO A 375 -7.50 -7.83 -5.75
N SER A 376 -8.70 -8.21 -5.30
CA SER A 376 -9.96 -7.47 -5.58
C SER A 376 -10.04 -6.05 -5.01
N ASN A 377 -9.12 -5.70 -4.10
CA ASN A 377 -8.97 -4.37 -3.51
C ASN A 377 -7.77 -3.59 -4.08
N VAL A 378 -7.12 -4.10 -5.13
CA VAL A 378 -5.96 -3.49 -5.80
C VAL A 378 -6.36 -3.00 -7.19
N PHE A 379 -5.98 -1.77 -7.52
CA PHE A 379 -6.34 -1.10 -8.77
C PHE A 379 -5.13 -0.35 -9.34
N GLN A 380 -5.10 -0.18 -10.67
CA GLN A 380 -4.22 0.80 -11.31
C GLN A 380 -4.88 2.18 -11.31
N THR A 381 -4.10 3.27 -11.33
CA THR A 381 -4.63 4.66 -11.33
C THR A 381 -5.73 4.91 -12.37
N GLY A 382 -5.63 4.35 -13.58
CA GLY A 382 -6.65 4.51 -14.63
C GLY A 382 -7.98 3.77 -14.38
N GLN A 383 -8.01 2.84 -13.42
CA GLN A 383 -9.23 2.11 -13.01
C GLN A 383 -9.90 2.74 -11.78
N LEU A 384 -9.16 3.57 -11.03
CA LEU A 384 -9.56 4.09 -9.73
C LEU A 384 -10.85 4.93 -9.79
N LEU A 385 -10.97 5.82 -10.79
CA LEU A 385 -12.10 6.72 -10.94
C LEU A 385 -13.41 5.93 -11.09
N ALA A 386 -13.47 5.04 -12.08
CA ALA A 386 -14.62 4.18 -12.32
C ALA A 386 -14.95 3.25 -11.14
N LYS A 387 -13.97 2.90 -10.30
CA LYS A 387 -14.21 2.10 -9.07
C LYS A 387 -14.84 2.92 -7.95
N ILE A 388 -14.60 4.24 -7.89
CA ILE A 388 -15.24 5.17 -6.95
C ILE A 388 -16.63 5.53 -7.44
N GLU A 389 -16.76 5.93 -8.71
CA GLU A 389 -18.02 6.34 -9.35
C GLU A 389 -19.07 5.22 -9.43
N HIS A 390 -18.66 3.95 -9.33
CA HIS A 390 -19.57 2.79 -9.26
C HIS A 390 -20.44 2.74 -7.99
N TYR A 391 -20.15 3.56 -6.97
CA TYR A 391 -21.01 3.72 -5.80
C TYR A 391 -21.98 4.88 -6.04
N GLU A 392 -23.21 4.57 -6.45
CA GLU A 392 -24.25 5.55 -6.79
C GLU A 392 -25.31 5.73 -5.69
N GLU A 393 -25.39 4.81 -4.71
CA GLU A 393 -26.34 4.86 -3.60
C GLU A 393 -25.90 5.86 -2.54
N ARG A 394 -26.77 6.82 -2.18
CA ARG A 394 -26.47 7.81 -1.11
C ARG A 394 -26.73 7.21 0.26
N VAL A 395 -25.65 6.99 1.00
CA VAL A 395 -25.62 6.33 2.31
C VAL A 395 -25.28 7.30 3.45
N PHE A 396 -24.76 8.50 3.13
CA PHE A 396 -24.51 9.58 4.09
C PHE A 396 -25.26 10.85 3.75
N THR A 397 -25.81 11.52 4.77
CA THR A 397 -26.42 12.85 4.65
C THR A 397 -25.36 13.95 4.65
N GLN A 398 -25.75 15.16 4.24
CA GLN A 398 -24.82 16.30 4.20
C GLN A 398 -24.31 16.67 5.61
N GLU A 399 -25.14 16.50 6.63
CA GLU A 399 -24.80 16.73 8.04
C GLU A 399 -23.77 15.73 8.53
N GLN A 400 -23.90 14.44 8.15
CA GLN A 400 -22.91 13.40 8.47
C GLN A 400 -21.56 13.69 7.79
N ILE A 401 -21.57 14.04 6.49
CA ILE A 401 -20.34 14.45 5.79
C ILE A 401 -19.70 15.68 6.46
N SER A 402 -20.50 16.69 6.83
CA SER A 402 -20.01 17.86 7.57
C SER A 402 -19.43 17.50 8.95
N HIS A 403 -20.00 16.52 9.65
CA HIS A 403 -19.45 16.01 10.91
C HIS A 403 -18.10 15.29 10.70
N PHE A 404 -17.96 14.46 9.67
CA PHE A 404 -16.68 13.81 9.34
C PHE A 404 -15.60 14.83 8.92
N VAL A 405 -15.99 15.89 8.21
CA VAL A 405 -15.12 17.04 7.86
C VAL A 405 -14.62 17.76 9.13
N LEU A 406 -15.48 17.94 10.13
CA LEU A 406 -15.11 18.55 11.42
C LEU A 406 -14.16 17.64 12.21
N LEU A 407 -14.43 16.33 12.30
CA LEU A 407 -13.56 15.36 12.97
C LEU A 407 -12.16 15.30 12.31
N LEU A 408 -12.07 15.41 10.98
CA LEU A 408 -10.79 15.50 10.27
C LEU A 408 -10.06 16.83 10.48
N SER A 409 -10.71 17.90 10.93
CA SER A 409 -10.09 19.22 11.06
C SER A 409 -9.02 19.30 12.17
N GLU A 410 -9.09 18.40 13.15
CA GLU A 410 -8.06 18.20 14.19
C GLU A 410 -6.77 17.59 13.58
N TYR A 411 -6.92 16.72 12.59
CA TYR A 411 -5.84 15.99 11.93
C TYR A 411 -5.31 16.77 10.72
N LYS A 412 -4.37 17.69 10.98
CA LYS A 412 -3.78 18.58 9.96
C LYS A 412 -3.37 17.84 8.67
N PRO A 413 -4.04 18.08 7.51
CA PRO A 413 -3.59 17.53 6.24
C PRO A 413 -2.24 18.14 5.87
N SER A 414 -1.24 17.30 5.67
CA SER A 414 0.09 17.79 5.29
C SER A 414 0.09 18.19 3.81
N ASN A 415 0.37 19.47 3.53
CA ASN A 415 0.40 19.97 2.16
C ASN A 415 1.52 19.23 1.38
N PRO A 416 1.19 18.47 0.32
CA PRO A 416 2.12 17.53 -0.30
C PRO A 416 3.38 18.19 -0.86
N PHE A 417 3.26 19.43 -1.35
CA PHE A 417 4.40 20.20 -1.85
C PHE A 417 5.33 20.65 -0.70
N LYS A 418 4.78 20.93 0.48
CA LYS A 418 5.56 21.35 1.65
C LYS A 418 6.34 20.19 2.27
N ASP A 419 5.74 19.01 2.34
CA ASP A 419 6.39 17.76 2.78
C ASP A 419 7.47 17.29 1.78
N MET A 420 7.23 17.43 0.48
CA MET A 420 8.24 17.20 -0.55
C MET A 420 9.45 18.13 -0.35
N MET A 421 9.24 19.43 -0.13
CA MET A 421 10.33 20.39 0.05
C MET A 421 11.13 20.18 1.36
N SER A 422 10.49 19.76 2.46
CA SER A 422 11.22 19.44 3.69
C SER A 422 12.07 18.17 3.52
N LYS A 423 11.55 17.14 2.86
CA LYS A 423 12.28 15.89 2.58
C LYS A 423 13.44 16.08 1.59
N LEU A 424 13.33 17.01 0.64
CA LEU A 424 14.44 17.40 -0.24
C LEU A 424 15.50 18.24 0.49
N GLY A 425 15.13 19.01 1.52
CA GLY A 425 16.07 19.75 2.37
C GLY A 425 16.88 18.86 3.32
N GLN A 426 16.33 17.71 3.74
CA GLN A 426 17.01 16.74 4.59
C GLN A 426 18.03 15.90 3.81
N LYS A 427 19.24 16.45 3.62
CA LYS A 427 20.43 15.62 3.37
C LYS A 427 20.53 14.60 4.51
N LYS A 428 20.52 13.30 4.19
CA LYS A 428 20.88 12.25 5.15
C LYS A 428 22.25 12.55 5.75
N GLN A 429 22.32 12.77 7.05
CA GLN A 429 23.56 12.50 7.77
C GLN A 429 23.85 11.00 7.66
N PRO A 430 25.11 10.57 7.52
CA PRO A 430 25.46 9.17 7.69
C PRO A 430 25.11 8.76 9.10
N GLN A 431 24.25 7.76 9.25
CA GLN A 431 23.93 7.20 10.56
C GLN A 431 25.15 6.40 11.04
N SER A 432 25.73 6.78 12.18
CA SER A 432 26.96 6.22 12.69
C SER A 432 26.76 4.76 13.13
N GLU A 433 27.45 3.85 12.45
CA GLU A 433 27.39 2.39 12.69
C GLU A 433 28.26 1.97 13.89
N TRP A 434 28.02 2.57 15.06
CA TRP A 434 28.51 2.13 16.37
C TRP A 434 27.56 2.67 17.45
N ASP A 435 26.73 1.79 18.04
CA ASP A 435 26.18 1.87 19.42
C ASP A 435 25.05 0.82 19.65
N THR A 436 25.37 -0.48 19.57
CA THR A 436 25.06 -1.53 20.59
C THR A 436 25.56 -2.90 20.13
#